data_AF-I3TF93-F1
#
_entry.id   AF-I3TF93-F1
#
_cell.length_a   1.000
_cell.length_b   1.000
_cell.length_c   1.000
_cell.angle_alpha   90.00
_cell.angle_beta   90.00
_cell.angle_gamma   90.00
#
_symmetry.space_group_name_H-M   'P 1'
#
loop_
_entity.id
_entity.type
_entity.pdbx_description
1 polymer ?
#
loop_
_entity_poly.entity_id
_entity_poly.type
_entity_poly.pdbx_seq_one_letter_code
_entity_poly.pdbx_strand_id
1 'polypeptide(L)'
;MSGESFSEKMKEFLARVRGLVSETEKRFEELYREGREGEAVKALAEGLERIAREIAEISKFLEASLGQAQRQGLEREVEEFKSRIEAELDELRKHIDKVVSEHKGRAAAKAAELSSAFSKMVEEALRHTARTAEDAFKNLREVFREVTRAVAETVVVSARIHSSDLELIDRLVDAGVFKSRSEAVAYFTRKGIEASRDWINRALEQAERIRELKSSLRREVEGYLGRQ
;
A
#
# COMPACT_ATOMS: atom_id res chain seq x y z
N MET A 1 -4.29 -21.02 29.52
CA MET A 1 -5.38 -20.08 29.19
C MET A 1 -6.70 -20.85 29.23
N SER A 2 -7.80 -20.28 29.72
CA SER A 2 -9.12 -20.91 29.60
C SER A 2 -9.64 -20.77 28.17
N GLY A 3 -10.45 -21.71 27.68
CA GLY A 3 -11.04 -21.66 26.33
C GLY A 3 -11.89 -20.40 26.07
N GLU A 4 -12.53 -19.85 27.11
CA GLU A 4 -13.26 -18.58 27.03
C GLU A 4 -12.36 -17.39 26.63
N SER A 5 -11.14 -17.32 27.17
CA SER A 5 -10.19 -16.24 26.86
C SER A 5 -9.63 -16.31 25.43
N PHE A 6 -9.57 -17.51 24.85
CA PHE A 6 -9.17 -17.70 23.45
C PHE A 6 -10.29 -17.26 22.49
N SER A 7 -11.52 -17.74 22.73
CA SER A 7 -12.68 -17.42 21.88
C SER A 7 -12.97 -15.91 21.84
N GLU A 8 -12.84 -15.22 22.97
CA GLU A 8 -13.04 -13.77 23.05
C GLU A 8 -12.00 -13.00 22.22
N LYS A 9 -10.72 -13.37 22.32
CA LYS A 9 -9.64 -12.81 21.48
C LYS A 9 -9.89 -13.05 19.99
N MET A 10 -10.39 -14.22 19.60
CA MET A 10 -10.74 -14.53 18.20
C MET A 10 -11.89 -13.65 17.71
N LYS A 11 -12.92 -13.42 18.53
CA LYS A 11 -14.04 -12.53 18.18
C LYS A 11 -13.58 -11.09 17.99
N GLU A 12 -12.76 -10.57 18.91
CA GLU A 12 -12.19 -9.22 18.80
C GLU A 12 -11.34 -9.07 17.54
N PHE A 13 -10.52 -10.08 17.23
CA PHE A 13 -9.73 -10.09 16.01
C PHE A 13 -10.61 -10.02 14.75
N LEU A 14 -11.63 -10.89 14.65
CA LEU A 14 -12.54 -10.88 13.52
C LEU A 14 -13.25 -9.54 13.37
N ALA A 15 -13.63 -8.89 14.47
CA ALA A 15 -14.22 -7.56 14.45
C ALA A 15 -13.25 -6.51 13.90
N ARG A 16 -11.97 -6.56 14.30
CA ARG A 16 -10.94 -5.65 13.75
C ARG A 16 -10.71 -5.88 12.26
N VAL A 17 -10.55 -7.13 11.83
CA VAL A 17 -10.37 -7.45 10.40
C VAL A 17 -11.57 -6.97 9.58
N ARG A 18 -12.80 -7.24 10.03
CA ARG A 18 -14.01 -6.74 9.37
C ARG A 18 -14.05 -5.22 9.26
N GLY A 19 -13.63 -4.52 10.32
CA GLY A 19 -13.53 -3.06 10.30
C GLY A 19 -12.56 -2.57 9.22
N LEU A 20 -11.36 -3.16 9.15
CA LEU A 20 -10.34 -2.82 8.16
C LEU A 20 -10.77 -3.18 6.72
N VAL A 21 -11.42 -4.32 6.54
CA VAL A 21 -12.00 -4.75 5.26
C VAL A 21 -13.01 -3.71 4.78
N SER A 22 -14.00 -3.38 5.61
CA SER A 22 -15.04 -2.41 5.25
C SER A 22 -14.49 -1.01 4.97
N GLU A 23 -13.50 -0.55 5.74
CA GLU A 23 -12.81 0.71 5.47
C GLU A 23 -12.09 0.69 4.11
N THR A 24 -11.40 -0.41 3.82
CA THR A 24 -10.65 -0.59 2.57
C THR A 24 -11.58 -0.63 1.36
N GLU A 25 -12.67 -1.38 1.43
CA GLU A 25 -13.69 -1.46 0.37
C GLU A 25 -14.29 -0.10 0.06
N LYS A 26 -14.78 0.60 1.09
CA LYS A 26 -15.42 1.91 0.93
C LYS A 26 -14.48 2.90 0.27
N ARG A 27 -13.25 3.01 0.78
CA ARG A 27 -12.27 3.97 0.26
C ARG A 27 -11.84 3.62 -1.17
N PHE A 28 -11.68 2.34 -1.47
CA PHE A 28 -11.35 1.88 -2.81
C PHE A 28 -12.46 2.22 -3.81
N GLU A 29 -13.70 1.90 -3.46
CA GLU A 29 -14.87 2.14 -4.32
C GLU A 29 -15.14 3.63 -4.52
N GLU A 30 -15.02 4.45 -3.46
CA GLU A 30 -15.16 5.91 -3.53
C GLU A 30 -14.16 6.52 -4.52
N LEU A 31 -12.88 6.17 -4.40
CA LEU A 31 -11.83 6.69 -5.29
C LEU A 31 -12.00 6.22 -6.74
N TYR A 32 -12.46 4.98 -6.96
CA TYR A 32 -12.81 4.49 -8.30
C TYR A 32 -13.99 5.26 -8.88
N ARG A 33 -15.04 5.52 -8.10
CA ARG A 33 -16.22 6.30 -8.51
C ARG A 33 -15.86 7.75 -8.85
N GLU A 34 -14.87 8.32 -8.17
CA GLU A 34 -14.30 9.65 -8.46
C GLU A 34 -13.39 9.67 -9.71
N GLY A 35 -13.12 8.52 -10.34
CA GLY A 35 -12.20 8.40 -11.47
C GLY A 35 -10.72 8.48 -11.09
N ARG A 36 -10.40 8.41 -9.80
CA ARG A 36 -9.03 8.49 -9.24
C ARG A 36 -8.44 7.10 -9.08
N GLU A 37 -8.40 6.35 -10.19
CA GLU A 37 -8.08 4.92 -10.18
C GLU A 37 -6.70 4.62 -9.57
N GLY A 38 -5.69 5.48 -9.81
CA GLY A 38 -4.36 5.30 -9.24
C GLY A 38 -4.31 5.47 -7.72
N GLU A 39 -5.06 6.44 -7.21
CA GLU A 39 -5.22 6.63 -5.77
C GLU A 39 -6.05 5.51 -5.15
N ALA A 40 -7.04 4.98 -5.86
CA ALA A 40 -7.82 3.83 -5.42
C ALA A 40 -6.93 2.60 -5.24
N VAL A 41 -6.10 2.26 -6.24
CA VAL A 41 -5.15 1.14 -6.13
C VAL A 41 -4.16 1.34 -4.97
N LYS A 42 -3.71 2.57 -4.74
CA LYS A 42 -2.84 2.89 -3.62
C LYS A 42 -3.55 2.69 -2.27
N ALA A 43 -4.78 3.18 -2.14
CA ALA A 43 -5.59 3.00 -0.94
C ALA A 43 -5.88 1.52 -0.67
N LEU A 44 -6.11 0.73 -1.73
CA LEU A 44 -6.25 -0.72 -1.63
C LEU A 44 -4.96 -1.36 -1.09
N ALA A 45 -3.80 -1.03 -1.65
CA ALA A 45 -2.52 -1.56 -1.17
C ALA A 45 -2.28 -1.25 0.32
N GLU A 46 -2.57 -0.02 0.74
CA GLU A 46 -2.44 0.41 2.14
C GLU A 46 -3.44 -0.32 3.07
N GLY A 47 -4.68 -0.55 2.61
CA GLY A 47 -5.68 -1.33 3.32
C GLY A 47 -5.28 -2.79 3.50
N LEU A 48 -4.87 -3.44 2.42
CA LEU A 48 -4.41 -4.83 2.43
C LEU A 48 -3.14 -5.01 3.28
N GLU A 49 -2.21 -4.03 3.28
CA GLU A 49 -1.03 -4.09 4.16
C GLU A 49 -1.43 -4.06 5.65
N ARG A 50 -2.42 -3.25 6.04
CA ARG A 50 -2.93 -3.21 7.42
C ARG A 50 -3.56 -4.56 7.81
N ILE A 51 -4.40 -5.12 6.96
CA ILE A 51 -5.04 -6.42 7.21
C ILE A 51 -3.99 -7.53 7.30
N ALA A 52 -3.01 -7.54 6.39
CA ALA A 52 -1.94 -8.53 6.38
C ALA A 52 -1.12 -8.52 7.68
N ARG A 53 -0.92 -7.35 8.32
CA ARG A 53 -0.23 -7.26 9.61
C ARG A 53 -1.03 -7.90 10.73
N GLU A 54 -2.32 -7.63 10.81
CA GLU A 54 -3.22 -8.28 11.78
C GLU A 54 -3.18 -9.81 11.60
N ILE A 55 -3.22 -10.31 10.36
CA ILE A 55 -3.13 -11.75 10.09
C ILE A 55 -1.78 -12.33 10.52
N ALA A 56 -0.67 -11.65 10.26
CA ALA A 56 0.65 -12.11 10.71
C ALA A 56 0.73 -12.19 12.24
N GLU A 57 0.13 -11.23 12.95
CA GLU A 57 0.05 -11.25 14.42
C GLU A 57 -0.81 -12.40 14.93
N ILE A 58 -1.96 -12.65 14.31
CA ILE A 58 -2.82 -13.74 14.74
C ILE A 58 -2.22 -15.11 14.44
N SER A 59 -1.55 -15.30 13.30
CA SER A 59 -0.86 -16.55 12.98
C SER A 59 0.20 -16.90 14.04
N LYS A 60 0.95 -15.91 14.55
CA LYS A 60 1.88 -16.09 15.67
C LYS A 60 1.17 -16.52 16.95
N PHE A 61 0.05 -15.88 17.26
CA PHE A 61 -0.76 -16.21 18.45
C PHE A 61 -1.35 -17.62 18.36
N LEU A 62 -1.88 -18.02 17.20
CA LEU A 62 -2.44 -19.35 16.96
C LEU A 62 -1.37 -20.43 17.11
N GLU A 63 -0.17 -20.22 16.55
CA GLU A 63 0.96 -21.16 16.69
C GLU A 63 1.37 -21.32 18.15
N ALA A 64 1.51 -20.23 18.90
CA ALA A 64 1.83 -20.28 20.33
C ALA A 64 0.76 -21.01 21.15
N SER A 65 -0.51 -20.85 20.78
CA SER A 65 -1.65 -21.46 21.47
C SER A 65 -1.74 -22.97 21.19
N LEU A 66 -1.49 -23.40 19.95
CA LEU A 66 -1.44 -24.83 19.56
C LEU A 66 -0.17 -25.55 20.08
N GLY A 67 0.90 -24.80 20.39
CA GLY A 67 2.11 -25.32 20.99
C GLY A 67 1.94 -25.79 22.45
N GLN A 68 0.91 -25.32 23.16
CA GLN A 68 0.62 -25.75 24.53
C GLN A 68 -0.26 -27.02 24.54
N ALA A 69 -0.04 -27.92 25.50
CA ALA A 69 -0.49 -29.33 25.53
C ALA A 69 -2.03 -29.61 25.50
N GLN A 70 -2.89 -28.63 25.25
CA GLN A 70 -4.34 -28.76 25.07
C GLN A 70 -4.72 -28.78 23.58
N ARG A 71 -4.44 -29.88 22.87
CA ARG A 71 -4.60 -29.96 21.41
C ARG A 71 -6.01 -30.32 20.91
N GLN A 72 -6.71 -31.26 21.54
CA GLN A 72 -7.89 -31.88 20.90
C GLN A 72 -9.17 -31.02 20.82
N GLY A 73 -9.31 -29.97 21.64
CA GLY A 73 -10.46 -29.04 21.57
C GLY A 73 -10.17 -27.80 20.75
N LEU A 74 -8.94 -27.27 20.87
CA LEU A 74 -8.54 -25.99 20.29
C LEU A 74 -8.36 -26.06 18.76
N GLU A 75 -7.95 -27.21 18.23
CA GLU A 75 -7.74 -27.39 16.78
C GLU A 75 -9.01 -27.08 15.96
N ARG A 76 -10.18 -27.53 16.42
CA ARG A 76 -11.46 -27.24 15.74
C ARG A 76 -11.81 -25.76 15.79
N GLU A 77 -11.65 -25.12 16.95
CA GLU A 77 -11.91 -23.69 17.11
C GLU A 77 -10.99 -22.83 16.23
N VAL A 78 -9.72 -23.22 16.14
CA VAL A 78 -8.73 -22.59 15.27
C VAL A 78 -9.11 -22.75 13.80
N GLU A 79 -9.54 -23.93 13.39
CA GLU A 79 -9.92 -24.20 11.99
C GLU A 79 -11.19 -23.45 11.58
N GLU A 80 -12.20 -23.41 12.46
CA GLU A 80 -13.40 -22.59 12.26
C GLU A 80 -13.05 -21.10 12.17
N PHE A 81 -12.11 -20.64 12.99
CA PHE A 81 -11.64 -19.27 12.96
C PHE A 81 -10.92 -18.92 11.67
N LYS A 82 -10.00 -19.78 11.19
CA LYS A 82 -9.33 -19.61 9.90
C LYS A 82 -10.33 -19.54 8.75
N SER A 83 -11.29 -20.47 8.71
CA SER A 83 -12.36 -20.49 7.71
C SER A 83 -13.14 -19.18 7.67
N ARG A 84 -13.41 -18.57 8.83
CA ARG A 84 -14.09 -17.27 8.91
C ARG A 84 -13.25 -16.13 8.36
N ILE A 85 -11.94 -16.10 8.64
CA ILE A 85 -11.05 -15.09 8.07
C ILE A 85 -10.97 -15.24 6.55
N GLU A 86 -10.78 -16.48 6.07
CA GLU A 86 -10.72 -16.75 4.63
C GLU A 86 -11.99 -16.29 3.91
N ALA A 87 -13.17 -16.57 4.49
CA ALA A 87 -14.45 -16.12 3.94
C ALA A 87 -14.56 -14.59 3.87
N GLU A 88 -14.21 -13.87 4.94
CA GLU A 88 -14.28 -12.40 4.95
C GLU A 88 -13.33 -11.77 3.91
N LEU A 89 -12.16 -12.37 3.69
CA LEU A 89 -11.17 -11.85 2.74
C LEU A 89 -11.45 -12.28 1.30
N ASP A 90 -12.13 -13.41 1.10
CA ASP A 90 -12.66 -13.79 -0.21
C ASP A 90 -13.80 -12.85 -0.65
N GLU A 91 -14.67 -12.43 0.27
CA GLU A 91 -15.68 -11.41 -0.03
C GLU A 91 -15.06 -10.06 -0.41
N LEU A 92 -14.03 -9.60 0.32
CA LEU A 92 -13.24 -8.43 -0.06
C LEU A 92 -12.69 -8.56 -1.49
N ARG A 93 -12.09 -9.71 -1.81
CA ARG A 93 -11.56 -9.98 -3.14
C ARG A 93 -12.66 -9.89 -4.21
N LYS A 94 -13.81 -10.52 -3.99
CA LYS A 94 -14.94 -10.48 -4.93
C LYS A 94 -15.45 -9.05 -5.13
N HIS A 95 -15.49 -8.24 -4.07
CA HIS A 95 -15.89 -6.84 -4.17
C HIS A 95 -14.90 -6.05 -5.03
N ILE A 96 -13.60 -6.22 -4.80
CA ILE A 96 -12.55 -5.61 -5.64
C ILE A 96 -12.68 -6.07 -7.09
N ASP A 97 -12.78 -7.39 -7.33
CA ASP A 97 -12.89 -7.98 -8.66
C ASP A 97 -14.13 -7.44 -9.40
N LYS A 98 -15.25 -7.26 -8.70
CA LYS A 98 -16.46 -6.62 -9.25
C LYS A 98 -16.19 -5.18 -9.66
N VAL A 99 -15.66 -4.35 -8.77
CA VAL A 99 -15.36 -2.93 -9.04
C VAL A 99 -14.40 -2.79 -10.22
N VAL A 100 -13.34 -3.59 -10.27
CA VAL A 100 -12.35 -3.51 -11.36
C VAL A 100 -12.84 -4.14 -12.66
N SER A 101 -13.80 -5.08 -12.64
CA SER A 101 -14.37 -5.67 -13.87
C SER A 101 -15.19 -4.68 -14.68
N GLU A 102 -15.77 -3.68 -14.01
CA GLU A 102 -16.52 -2.59 -14.62
C GLU A 102 -15.59 -1.53 -15.26
N HIS A 103 -14.29 -1.58 -14.96
CA HIS A 103 -13.29 -0.60 -15.39
C HIS A 103 -12.23 -1.24 -16.30
N LYS A 104 -11.85 -0.55 -17.39
CA LYS A 104 -10.78 -1.01 -18.29
C LYS A 104 -9.54 -0.17 -18.08
N GLY A 105 -8.44 -0.77 -17.65
CA GLY A 105 -7.19 -0.02 -17.50
C GLY A 105 -6.10 -0.73 -16.73
N ARG A 106 -4.92 -0.08 -16.72
CA ARG A 106 -3.74 -0.54 -15.98
C ARG A 106 -3.99 -0.56 -14.47
N ALA A 107 -4.72 0.41 -13.94
CA ALA A 107 -5.07 0.47 -12.52
C ALA A 107 -5.97 -0.72 -12.12
N ALA A 108 -7.02 -1.00 -12.89
CA ALA A 108 -7.90 -2.15 -12.68
C ALA A 108 -7.14 -3.49 -12.67
N ALA A 109 -6.26 -3.71 -13.66
CA ALA A 109 -5.42 -4.90 -13.71
C ALA A 109 -4.49 -5.03 -12.50
N LYS A 110 -3.94 -3.91 -12.02
CA LYS A 110 -3.06 -3.86 -10.86
C LYS A 110 -3.80 -4.08 -9.54
N ALA A 111 -5.02 -3.56 -9.39
CA ALA A 111 -5.87 -3.86 -8.24
C ALA A 111 -6.25 -5.36 -8.17
N ALA A 112 -6.61 -5.97 -9.31
CA ALA A 112 -6.88 -7.41 -9.38
C ALA A 112 -5.65 -8.25 -9.01
N GLU A 113 -4.47 -7.87 -9.52
CA GLU A 113 -3.19 -8.52 -9.19
C GLU A 113 -2.88 -8.43 -7.69
N LEU A 114 -3.08 -7.25 -7.07
CA LEU A 114 -2.92 -7.06 -5.63
C LEU A 114 -3.87 -7.93 -4.81
N SER A 115 -5.15 -7.90 -5.17
CA SER A 115 -6.19 -8.68 -4.49
C SER A 115 -5.87 -10.17 -4.54
N SER A 116 -5.49 -10.68 -5.72
CA SER A 116 -5.11 -12.08 -5.90
C SER A 116 -3.85 -12.46 -5.12
N ALA A 117 -2.81 -11.62 -5.14
CA ALA A 117 -1.58 -11.85 -4.39
C ALA A 117 -1.85 -11.87 -2.88
N PHE A 118 -2.70 -10.96 -2.39
CA PHE A 118 -3.11 -10.91 -1.00
C PHE A 118 -3.88 -12.17 -0.59
N SER A 119 -4.89 -12.61 -1.35
CA SER A 119 -5.64 -13.83 -1.01
C SER A 119 -4.73 -15.07 -0.89
N LYS A 120 -3.75 -15.22 -1.79
CA LYS A 120 -2.77 -16.32 -1.71
C LYS A 120 -1.91 -16.23 -0.45
N MET A 121 -1.45 -15.02 -0.11
CA MET A 121 -0.69 -14.79 1.13
C MET A 121 -1.50 -15.17 2.37
N VAL A 122 -2.79 -14.81 2.42
CA VAL A 122 -3.69 -15.17 3.53
C VAL A 122 -3.82 -16.68 3.66
N GLU A 123 -4.10 -17.37 2.56
CA GLU A 123 -4.24 -18.83 2.51
C GLU A 123 -2.96 -19.51 3.03
N GLU A 124 -1.79 -19.04 2.61
CA GLU A 124 -0.49 -19.54 3.09
C GLU A 124 -0.25 -19.21 4.57
N ALA A 125 -0.53 -17.98 5.00
CA ALA A 125 -0.30 -17.50 6.36
C ALA A 125 -1.19 -18.18 7.41
N LEU A 126 -2.40 -18.58 7.03
CA LEU A 126 -3.32 -19.31 7.91
C LEU A 126 -3.08 -20.83 7.90
N ARG A 127 -2.56 -21.40 6.80
CA ARG A 127 -2.27 -22.85 6.73
C ARG A 127 -0.94 -23.26 7.34
N HIS A 128 0.07 -22.38 7.31
CA HIS A 128 1.43 -22.72 7.71
C HIS A 128 1.87 -22.08 9.04
N THR A 129 3.12 -22.33 9.44
CA THR A 129 3.75 -21.74 10.63
C THR A 129 3.94 -20.23 10.47
N ALA A 130 4.13 -19.49 11.56
CA ALA A 130 4.35 -18.05 11.55
C ALA A 130 5.56 -17.62 10.72
N ARG A 131 6.58 -18.48 10.56
CA ARG A 131 7.74 -18.21 9.69
C ARG A 131 7.33 -18.09 8.22
N THR A 132 6.48 -19.01 7.76
CA THR A 132 5.94 -18.99 6.40
C THR A 132 5.05 -17.77 6.19
N ALA A 133 4.24 -17.40 7.20
CA ALA A 133 3.44 -16.18 7.17
C ALA A 133 4.30 -14.91 7.04
N GLU A 134 5.44 -14.84 7.74
CA GLU A 134 6.36 -13.70 7.63
C GLU A 134 6.99 -13.56 6.24
N ASP A 135 7.37 -14.68 5.62
CA ASP A 135 7.95 -14.65 4.28
C ASP A 135 6.90 -14.32 3.20
N ALA A 136 5.69 -14.88 3.33
CA ALA A 136 4.56 -14.52 2.47
C ALA A 136 4.22 -13.02 2.58
N PHE A 137 4.27 -12.47 3.80
CA PHE A 137 4.08 -11.04 4.05
C PHE A 137 5.16 -10.17 3.39
N LYS A 138 6.44 -10.57 3.45
CA LYS A 138 7.54 -9.84 2.76
C LYS A 138 7.32 -9.80 1.26
N ASN A 139 6.99 -10.95 0.65
CA ASN A 139 6.73 -11.04 -0.78
C ASN A 139 5.57 -10.13 -1.19
N LEU A 140 4.46 -10.18 -0.45
CA LEU A 140 3.31 -9.31 -0.68
C LEU A 140 3.67 -7.83 -0.57
N ARG A 141 4.54 -7.45 0.37
CA ARG A 141 5.01 -6.07 0.52
C ARG A 141 5.84 -5.59 -0.67
N GLU A 142 6.59 -6.47 -1.31
CA GLU A 142 7.29 -6.15 -2.57
C GLU A 142 6.30 -5.91 -3.70
N VAL A 143 5.27 -6.76 -3.82
CA VAL A 143 4.18 -6.57 -4.79
C VAL A 143 3.47 -5.24 -4.55
N PHE A 144 3.11 -4.90 -3.31
CA PHE A 144 2.52 -3.60 -2.96
C PHE A 144 3.39 -2.43 -3.42
N ARG A 145 4.70 -2.51 -3.19
CA ARG A 145 5.65 -1.45 -3.57
C ARG A 145 5.77 -1.32 -5.08
N GLU A 146 5.76 -2.44 -5.81
CA GLU A 146 5.82 -2.42 -7.26
C GLU A 146 4.54 -1.83 -7.85
N VAL A 147 3.38 -2.26 -7.36
CA VAL A 147 2.08 -1.79 -7.82
C VAL A 147 1.91 -0.29 -7.52
N THR A 148 2.16 0.15 -6.30
CA THR A 148 2.06 1.58 -5.94
C THR A 148 2.98 2.47 -6.79
N ARG A 149 4.16 1.99 -7.20
CA ARG A 149 5.01 2.69 -8.17
C ARG A 149 4.44 2.69 -9.58
N ALA A 150 3.83 1.58 -9.99
CA ALA A 150 3.30 1.39 -11.34
C ALA A 150 1.98 2.14 -11.61
N VAL A 151 1.24 2.51 -10.54
CA VAL A 151 -0.01 3.29 -10.63
C VAL A 151 0.13 4.70 -10.03
N ALA A 152 1.33 5.08 -9.58
CA ALA A 152 1.63 6.47 -9.27
C ALA A 152 1.39 7.33 -10.53
N GLU A 153 0.58 8.38 -10.38
CA GLU A 153 0.10 9.20 -11.49
C GLU A 153 1.23 9.72 -12.38
N THR A 154 1.08 9.54 -13.68
CA THR A 154 1.79 10.32 -14.68
C THR A 154 1.30 11.76 -14.61
N VAL A 155 2.01 12.60 -13.87
CA VAL A 155 1.77 14.04 -13.84
C VAL A 155 2.17 14.64 -15.19
N VAL A 156 1.23 15.27 -15.89
CA VAL A 156 1.53 16.03 -17.11
C VAL A 156 2.08 17.39 -16.71
N VAL A 157 3.37 17.59 -16.94
CA VAL A 157 4.05 18.85 -16.66
C VAL A 157 4.29 19.58 -17.97
N SER A 158 3.78 20.81 -18.08
CA SER A 158 4.18 21.72 -19.16
C SER A 158 5.49 22.40 -18.77
N ALA A 159 6.54 22.18 -19.57
CA ALA A 159 7.88 22.73 -19.33
C ALA A 159 8.38 23.46 -20.58
N ARG A 160 9.07 24.59 -20.38
CA ARG A 160 9.82 25.25 -21.46
C ARG A 160 11.17 24.56 -21.61
N ILE A 161 11.47 24.16 -22.84
CA ILE A 161 12.72 23.49 -23.21
C ILE A 161 13.39 24.34 -24.28
N HIS A 162 14.72 24.46 -24.24
CA HIS A 162 15.47 25.13 -25.30
C HIS A 162 15.34 24.37 -26.62
N SER A 163 15.31 25.11 -27.74
CA SER A 163 15.14 24.51 -29.08
C SER A 163 16.22 23.48 -29.41
N SER A 164 17.46 23.72 -28.98
CA SER A 164 18.59 22.79 -29.14
C SER A 164 18.34 21.44 -28.47
N ASP A 165 17.75 21.45 -27.28
CA ASP A 165 17.51 20.24 -26.49
C ASP A 165 16.30 19.47 -27.05
N LEU A 166 15.29 20.21 -27.53
CA LEU A 166 14.16 19.63 -28.23
C LEU A 166 14.59 18.93 -29.53
N GLU A 167 15.47 19.55 -30.32
CA GLU A 167 16.03 18.90 -31.53
C GLU A 167 16.78 17.60 -31.21
N LEU A 168 17.50 17.57 -30.09
CA LEU A 168 18.19 16.36 -29.64
C LEU A 168 17.20 15.26 -29.25
N ILE A 169 16.13 15.62 -28.52
CA ILE A 169 15.05 14.69 -28.18
C ILE A 169 14.40 14.14 -29.44
N ASP A 170 14.15 14.99 -30.43
CA ASP A 170 13.53 14.60 -31.70
C ASP A 170 14.37 13.59 -32.45
N ARG A 171 15.68 13.83 -32.58
CA ARG A 171 16.60 12.86 -33.21
C ARG A 171 16.60 11.51 -32.51
N LEU A 172 16.48 11.47 -31.20
CA LEU A 172 16.44 10.22 -30.43
C LEU A 172 15.12 9.47 -30.64
N VAL A 173 14.01 10.20 -30.82
CA VAL A 173 12.72 9.61 -31.15
C VAL A 173 12.73 9.07 -32.58
N ASP A 174 13.25 9.86 -33.54
CA ASP A 174 13.34 9.48 -34.95
C ASP A 174 14.27 8.28 -35.16
N ALA A 175 15.35 8.18 -34.37
CA ALA A 175 16.24 7.02 -34.35
C ALA A 175 15.63 5.79 -33.66
N GLY A 176 14.42 5.88 -33.11
CA GLY A 176 13.73 4.79 -32.42
C GLY A 176 14.28 4.47 -31.02
N VAL A 177 15.14 5.32 -30.46
CA VAL A 177 15.66 5.15 -29.09
C VAL A 177 14.53 5.34 -28.06
N PHE A 178 13.60 6.26 -28.36
CA PHE A 178 12.38 6.47 -27.59
C PHE A 178 11.16 6.42 -28.50
N LYS A 179 10.02 5.94 -28.00
CA LYS A 179 8.76 5.85 -28.75
C LYS A 179 8.05 7.19 -28.89
N SER A 180 8.36 8.15 -28.01
CA SER A 180 7.77 9.49 -28.03
C SER A 180 8.64 10.52 -27.32
N ARG A 181 8.45 11.81 -27.64
CA ARG A 181 9.13 12.94 -26.96
C ARG A 181 8.87 12.92 -25.45
N SER A 182 7.64 12.62 -25.03
CA SER A 182 7.27 12.55 -23.61
C SER A 182 8.01 11.43 -22.87
N GLU A 183 8.23 10.28 -23.51
CA GLU A 183 9.02 9.19 -22.94
C GLU A 183 10.49 9.60 -22.77
N ALA A 184 11.08 10.24 -23.79
CA ALA A 184 12.44 10.75 -23.73
C ALA A 184 12.61 11.78 -22.60
N VAL A 185 11.69 12.75 -22.49
CA VAL A 185 11.71 13.78 -21.43
C VAL A 185 11.55 13.17 -20.05
N ALA A 186 10.64 12.20 -19.88
CA ALA A 186 10.48 11.50 -18.61
C ALA A 186 11.74 10.72 -18.22
N TYR A 187 12.38 10.06 -19.18
CA TYR A 187 13.64 9.35 -18.97
C TYR A 187 14.75 10.30 -18.50
N PHE A 188 14.97 11.41 -19.21
CA PHE A 188 16.01 12.37 -18.85
C PHE A 188 15.74 13.05 -17.51
N THR A 189 14.48 13.38 -17.22
CA THR A 189 14.09 13.94 -15.92
C THR A 189 14.43 12.97 -14.80
N ARG A 190 14.10 11.68 -14.97
CA ARG A 190 14.39 10.65 -13.98
C ARG A 190 15.89 10.50 -13.75
N LYS A 191 16.68 10.43 -14.82
CA LYS A 191 18.15 10.32 -14.73
C LYS A 191 18.77 11.57 -14.12
N GLY A 192 18.25 12.75 -14.44
CA GLY A 192 18.66 14.01 -13.83
C GLY A 192 18.42 14.02 -12.32
N ILE A 193 17.24 13.59 -11.86
CA ILE A 193 16.91 13.47 -10.42
C ILE A 193 17.82 12.44 -9.74
N GLU A 194 18.05 11.28 -10.37
CA GLU A 194 18.92 10.23 -9.83
C GLU A 194 20.36 10.71 -9.64
N ALA A 195 20.92 11.39 -10.65
CA ALA A 195 22.26 11.98 -10.57
C ALA A 195 22.35 13.13 -9.55
N SER A 196 21.21 13.76 -9.25
CA SER A 196 21.09 14.94 -8.39
C SER A 196 20.68 14.65 -6.94
N ARG A 197 20.45 13.38 -6.60
CA ARG A 197 19.76 12.98 -5.36
C ARG A 197 20.39 13.58 -4.09
N ASP A 198 21.72 13.57 -4.00
CA ASP A 198 22.43 13.99 -2.78
C ASP A 198 22.34 15.49 -2.50
N TRP A 199 22.36 16.33 -3.54
CA TRP A 199 22.20 17.77 -3.34
C TRP A 199 20.73 18.15 -3.10
N ILE A 200 19.80 17.48 -3.79
CA ILE A 200 18.35 17.67 -3.58
C ILE A 200 17.98 17.38 -2.12
N ASN A 201 18.43 16.24 -1.58
CA ASN A 201 18.15 15.87 -0.19
C ASN A 201 18.69 16.92 0.80
N ARG A 202 19.94 17.37 0.61
CA ARG A 202 20.52 18.44 1.44
C ARG A 202 19.72 19.74 1.34
N ALA A 203 19.27 20.13 0.15
CA ALA A 203 18.45 21.31 -0.04
C ALA A 203 17.09 21.20 0.69
N LEU A 204 16.45 20.03 0.62
CA LEU A 204 15.19 19.76 1.33
C LEU A 204 15.37 19.81 2.85
N GLU A 205 16.45 19.25 3.39
CA GLU A 205 16.77 19.35 4.82
C GLU A 205 16.94 20.79 5.28
N GLN A 206 17.65 21.62 4.51
CA GLN A 206 17.80 23.05 4.83
C GLN A 206 16.47 23.80 4.74
N ALA A 207 15.64 23.49 3.73
CA ALA A 207 14.32 24.10 3.60
C ALA A 207 13.42 23.78 4.80
N GLU A 208 13.50 22.56 5.34
CA GLU A 208 12.75 22.16 6.53
C GLU A 208 13.22 22.92 7.78
N ARG A 209 14.54 23.06 7.98
CA ARG A 209 15.10 23.88 9.07
C ARG A 209 14.62 25.33 9.00
N ILE A 210 14.53 25.91 7.80
CA ILE A 210 14.01 27.27 7.60
C ILE A 210 12.53 27.34 8.01
N ARG A 211 11.72 26.33 7.66
CA ARG A 211 10.30 26.27 8.08
C ARG A 211 10.17 26.16 9.59
N GLU A 212 10.95 25.29 10.22
CA GLU A 212 10.97 25.12 11.68
C GLU A 212 11.33 26.43 12.38
N LEU A 213 12.40 27.10 11.94
CA LEU A 213 12.84 28.39 12.48
C LEU A 213 11.79 29.49 12.28
N LYS A 214 11.13 29.52 11.11
CA LYS A 214 10.02 30.45 10.86
C LYS A 214 8.83 30.17 11.79
N SER A 215 8.56 28.90 12.09
CA SER A 215 7.50 28.49 13.01
C SER A 215 7.80 28.83 14.47
N SER A 216 9.07 28.70 14.89
CA SER A 216 9.49 29.04 16.25
C SER A 216 9.49 30.54 16.47
N LEU A 217 10.00 31.31 15.49
CA LEU A 217 9.96 32.77 15.52
C LEU A 217 8.52 33.29 15.57
N ARG A 218 7.61 32.71 14.78
CA ARG A 218 6.19 33.08 14.82
C ARG A 218 5.55 32.84 16.19
N ARG A 219 5.79 31.66 16.79
CA ARG A 219 5.29 31.32 18.13
C ARG A 219 5.85 32.24 19.21
N GLU A 220 7.12 32.60 19.11
CA GLU A 220 7.76 33.53 20.04
C GLU A 220 7.15 34.93 19.95
N VAL A 221 6.98 35.46 18.73
CA VAL A 221 6.34 36.78 18.50
C VAL A 221 4.87 36.79 18.97
N GLU A 222 4.10 35.74 18.70
CA GLU A 222 2.72 35.60 19.20
C GLU A 222 2.69 35.51 20.74
N GLY A 223 3.68 34.86 21.37
CA GLY A 223 3.84 34.81 22.82
C GLY A 223 4.27 36.12 23.49
N TYR A 224 4.84 37.06 22.74
CA TYR A 224 5.11 38.43 23.19
C TYR A 224 3.90 39.35 23.02
N LEU A 225 3.14 39.20 21.92
CA LEU A 225 1.96 40.02 21.62
C LEU A 225 0.71 39.62 22.43
N GLY A 226 0.64 38.37 22.92
CA GLY A 226 -0.45 37.90 23.80
C GLY A 226 -0.28 38.23 25.29
N ARG A 227 0.75 39.00 25.67
CA ARG A 227 1.04 39.42 27.05
C ARG A 227 0.93 40.94 27.27
N GLN A 228 0.11 41.62 26.47
CA GLN A 228 -0.33 43.01 26.70
C GLN A 228 -1.84 43.06 26.90
#